data_AF-A0A317PTH0-F1
#
_entry.id   AF-A0A317PTH0-F1
#
_cell.length_a   1.000
_cell.length_b   1.000
_cell.length_c   1.000
_cell.angle_alpha   90.00
_cell.angle_beta   90.00
_cell.angle_gamma   90.00
#
_symmetry.space_group_name_H-M   'P 1'
#
loop_
_entity.id
_entity.type
_entity.pdbx_description
1 polymer ?
#
loop_
_entity_poly.entity_id
_entity_poly.type
_entity_poly.pdbx_seq_one_letter_code
_entity_poly.pdbx_strand_id
1 'polypeptide(L)' 'MKDKKTKGVGVRLNETQEKTLQSIIDKGLAKSNSGAIQYLINSYAIKEA' A
#
# COMPACT_ATOMS: atom_id res chain seq x y z
N MET A 1 0.33 26.14 3.79
CA MET A 1 -0.49 25.14 3.06
C MET A 1 -1.40 24.48 4.08
N LYS A 2 -2.73 24.50 3.90
CA LYS A 2 -3.66 23.75 4.77
C LYS A 2 -3.17 22.31 4.86
N ASP A 3 -2.85 21.84 6.06
CA ASP A 3 -2.41 20.47 6.30
C ASP A 3 -3.33 19.48 5.59
N LYS A 4 -2.79 18.78 4.59
CA LYS A 4 -3.49 17.64 3.99
C LYS A 4 -3.55 16.57 5.07
N LYS A 5 -4.62 16.57 5.86
CA LYS A 5 -4.85 15.60 6.93
C LYS A 5 -4.87 14.21 6.30
N THR A 6 -3.80 13.45 6.49
CA THR A 6 -3.76 12.03 6.15
C THR A 6 -4.68 11.29 7.13
N LYS A 7 -5.46 10.33 6.63
CA LYS A 7 -6.24 9.42 7.47
C LYS A 7 -5.51 8.09 7.54
N GLY A 8 -5.06 7.72 8.73
CA GLY A 8 -4.48 6.40 8.98
C GLY A 8 -5.58 5.35 9.14
N VAL A 9 -5.33 4.15 8.63
CA VAL A 9 -6.16 2.97 8.83
C VAL A 9 -5.27 1.82 9.29
N GLY A 10 -5.71 1.11 10.34
CA GLY A 10 -5.08 -0.12 10.80
C GLY A 10 -5.79 -1.32 10.20
N VAL A 11 -5.03 -2.30 9.70
CA VAL A 11 -5.56 -3.51 9.08
C VAL A 11 -4.90 -4.75 9.68
N ARG A 12 -5.64 -5.84 9.79
CA ARG A 12 -5.10 -7.15 10.14
C ARG A 12 -4.85 -7.93 8.87
N LEU A 13 -3.67 -8.50 8.75
CA LEU A 13 -3.26 -9.26 7.57
C LEU A 13 -3.09 -10.72 7.94
N ASN A 14 -3.44 -11.61 7.02
CA ASN A 14 -3.01 -13.00 7.06
C ASN A 14 -1.63 -13.18 6.40
N GLU A 15 -1.02 -14.35 6.56
CA GLU A 15 0.31 -14.64 6.03
C GLU A 15 0.43 -14.43 4.51
N THR A 16 -0.63 -14.75 3.76
CA THR A 16 -0.63 -14.60 2.29
C THR A 16 -0.58 -13.13 1.90
N GLN A 17 -1.35 -12.29 2.60
CA GLN A 17 -1.35 -10.85 2.38
C GLN A 17 -0.01 -10.23 2.77
N GLU A 18 0.57 -10.65 3.89
CA GLU A 18 1.90 -10.20 4.32
C GLU A 18 2.99 -10.56 3.29
N LYS A 19 3.03 -11.81 2.82
CA LYS A 19 3.96 -12.25 1.76
C LYS A 19 3.78 -11.46 0.47
N THR A 20 2.54 -11.10 0.14
CA THR A 20 2.23 -10.28 -1.03
C THR A 20 2.83 -8.88 -0.88
N LEU A 21 2.66 -8.24 0.29
CA LEU A 21 3.25 -6.92 0.56
C LEU A 21 4.78 -6.99 0.55
N GLN A 22 5.37 -8.03 1.12
CA GLN A 22 6.82 -8.23 1.12
C GLN A 22 7.36 -8.37 -0.30
N SER A 23 6.70 -9.14 -1.17
CA SER A 23 7.11 -9.28 -2.57
C SER A 23 7.11 -7.94 -3.33
N ILE A 24 6.19 -7.03 -3.01
CA ILE A 24 6.16 -5.68 -3.61
C ILE A 24 7.36 -4.85 -3.15
N ILE A 25 7.73 -4.96 -1.88
CA ILE A 25 8.90 -4.28 -1.32
C ILE A 25 10.18 -4.85 -1.92
N ASP A 26 10.30 -6.18 -2.00
CA ASP A 26 11.48 -6.86 -2.55
C ASP A 26 11.71 -6.51 -4.03
N LYS A 27 10.62 -6.25 -4.78
CA LYS A 27 10.66 -5.75 -6.17
C LYS A 27 11.04 -4.27 -6.28
N GLY A 28 11.25 -3.57 -5.16
CA GLY A 28 11.57 -2.15 -5.13
C GLY A 28 10.41 -1.21 -5.45
N LEU A 29 9.17 -1.73 -5.53
CA LEU A 29 7.97 -0.95 -5.89
C LEU A 29 7.45 -0.12 -4.71
N ALA A 30 7.83 -0.49 -3.48
CA ALA A 30 7.52 0.24 -2.26
C ALA A 30 8.65 0.10 -1.22
N LYS A 31 8.70 1.02 -0.26
CA LYS A 31 9.72 1.02 0.83
C LYS A 31 9.21 0.52 2.17
N SER A 32 7.91 0.24 2.29
CA SER A 32 7.25 -0.18 3.53
C SER A 32 5.92 -0.85 3.24
N ASN A 33 5.35 -1.55 4.23
CA ASN A 33 4.03 -2.18 4.11
C ASN A 33 2.94 -1.16 3.75
N SER A 34 2.93 0.02 4.38
CA SER A 34 1.99 1.09 4.05
C SER A 34 2.18 1.58 2.61
N GLY A 35 3.43 1.68 2.15
CA GLY A 35 3.74 2.02 0.76
C GLY A 35 3.28 0.95 -0.23
N ALA A 36 3.42 -0.33 0.12
CA ALA A 36 2.96 -1.46 -0.70
C ALA A 36 1.43 -1.51 -0.78
N ILE A 37 0.73 -1.24 0.32
CA ILE A 37 -0.73 -1.09 0.34
C ILE A 37 -1.15 0.09 -0.56
N GLN A 38 -0.48 1.24 -0.46
CA GLN A 38 -0.77 2.38 -1.32
C GLN A 38 -0.49 2.07 -2.80
N TYR A 39 0.59 1.34 -3.10
CA TYR A 39 0.91 0.87 -4.45
C TYR A 39 -0.20 0.00 -5.02
N LEU A 40 -0.72 -0.96 -4.22
CA LEU A 40 -1.84 -1.80 -4.61
C LEU A 40 -3.10 -0.97 -4.86
N ILE A 41 -3.47 -0.08 -3.93
CA ILE A 41 -4.64 0.81 -4.08
C ILE A 41 -4.53 1.60 -5.39
N ASN A 42 -3.37 2.21 -5.65
CA ASN A 42 -3.15 2.99 -6.88
C ASN A 42 -3.24 2.11 -8.13
N SER A 43 -2.74 0.88 -8.08
CA SER A 43 -2.74 -0.06 -9.22
C SER A 43 -4.14 -0.54 -9.61
N TYR A 44 -5.06 -0.66 -8.65
CA TYR A 44 -6.44 -1.09 -8.89
C TYR A 44 -7.41 0.08 -9.06
N ALA A 45 -7.18 1.22 -8.41
CA ALA A 45 -8.10 2.35 -8.42
C ALA A 45 -7.83 3.39 -9.51
N ILE A 46 -6.60 3.48 -10.05
CA ILE A 46 -6.21 4.50 -11.05
C ILE A 46 -6.17 3.91 -12.47
N LYS A 47 -6.41 2.60 -12.63
CA LYS A 47 -6.45 1.97 -13.96
C LYS A 47 -7.79 2.16 -14.70
N GLU A 48 -8.77 2.80 -14.06
CA GLU A 48 -10.08 3.16 -14.61
C GLU A 48 -10.43 4.64 -14.29
N ALA A 49 -9.51 5.56 -14.56
CA ALA A 49 -9.77 7.01 -14.52
C ALA A 49 -9.15 7.71 -15.73
#